data_AF-G3LPI3-F1
#
_entry.id   AF-G3LPI3-F1
#
_cell.length_a   1.000
_cell.length_b   1.000
_cell.length_c   1.000
_cell.angle_alpha   90.00
_cell.angle_beta   90.00
_cell.angle_gamma   90.00
#
_symmetry.space_group_name_H-M   'P 1'
#
loop_
_entity.id
_entity.type
_entity.pdbx_description
1 polymer ?
#
loop_
_entity_poly.entity_id
_entity_poly.type
_entity_poly.pdbx_seq_one_letter_code
_entity_poly.pdbx_strand_id
1 'polypeptide(L)'
;VTALLNLSLHDQNKTVIAAGGAIKSLVWVLKTGTETSKQNAACALLSLALLEENKGSIGACGAIPPLVSLLLNGSCRGKKDALTTLYKLCTLQQNKERAVTAGAVKPLVDLVAEEGTGMAEKAMVVLSSVAAIEEGKEAIVEEGGIAALVEAIEDGTVKGKE
;
A
#
# COMPACT_ATOMS: atom_id res chain seq x y z
N VAL A 1 11.99 15.68 3.72
CA VAL A 1 11.39 14.51 3.03
C VAL A 1 11.49 14.62 1.51
N THR A 2 11.08 15.73 0.89
CA THR A 2 11.07 15.89 -0.58
C THR A 2 12.44 15.71 -1.24
N ALA A 3 13.51 16.28 -0.67
CA ALA A 3 14.86 16.07 -1.20
C ALA A 3 15.27 14.59 -1.18
N LEU A 4 14.91 13.87 -0.11
CA LEU A 4 15.21 12.44 0.03
C LEU A 4 14.41 11.59 -0.96
N LEU A 5 13.14 11.93 -1.21
CA LEU A 5 12.34 11.34 -2.28
C LEU A 5 13.03 11.51 -3.64
N ASN A 6 13.46 12.72 -3.99
CA ASN A 6 14.13 12.95 -5.27
C ASN A 6 15.42 12.15 -5.39
N LEU A 7 16.21 12.08 -4.32
CA LEU A 7 17.43 11.28 -4.29
C LEU A 7 17.14 9.77 -4.40
N SER A 8 16.04 9.28 -3.84
CA SER A 8 15.68 7.86 -3.89
C SER A 8 15.26 7.40 -5.30
N LEU A 9 14.87 8.33 -6.18
CA LEU A 9 14.54 8.00 -7.58
C LEU A 9 15.72 7.42 -8.35
N HIS A 10 16.97 7.72 -7.95
CA HIS A 10 18.16 7.08 -8.49
C HIS A 10 18.43 5.73 -7.80
N ASP A 11 18.50 4.64 -8.57
CA ASP A 11 18.67 3.28 -8.05
C ASP A 11 19.91 3.11 -7.17
N GLN A 12 21.04 3.71 -7.58
CA GLN A 12 22.31 3.65 -6.85
C GLN A 12 22.22 4.28 -5.45
N ASN A 13 21.28 5.20 -5.23
CA ASN A 13 21.13 5.88 -3.94
C ASN A 13 20.27 5.09 -2.96
N LYS A 14 19.43 4.16 -3.42
CA LYS A 14 18.44 3.48 -2.58
C LYS A 14 19.08 2.68 -1.43
N THR A 15 20.16 1.97 -1.73
CA THR A 15 20.93 1.20 -0.73
C THR A 15 21.58 2.14 0.30
N VAL A 16 22.22 3.21 -0.16
CA VAL A 16 22.88 4.22 0.71
C VAL A 16 21.85 4.93 1.60
N ILE A 17 20.70 5.31 1.05
CA ILE A 17 19.61 5.94 1.78
C ILE A 17 19.07 5.00 2.87
N ALA A 18 18.84 3.73 2.53
CA ALA A 18 18.37 2.73 3.48
C ALA A 18 19.40 2.49 4.60
N ALA A 19 20.67 2.30 4.24
CA ALA A 19 21.77 2.11 5.18
C ALA A 19 21.98 3.33 6.11
N GLY A 20 21.71 4.54 5.62
CA GLY A 20 21.72 5.78 6.40
C GLY A 20 20.59 5.92 7.41
N GLY A 21 19.74 4.89 7.60
CA GLY A 21 18.66 4.89 8.59
C GLY A 21 17.41 5.66 8.16
N ALA A 22 17.31 6.05 6.89
CA ALA A 22 16.22 6.89 6.41
C ALA A 22 14.84 6.25 6.53
N ILE A 23 14.74 4.91 6.49
CA ILE A 23 13.47 4.17 6.59
C ILE A 23 12.72 4.56 7.87
N LYS A 24 13.39 4.54 9.03
CA LYS A 24 12.75 4.88 10.32
C LYS A 24 12.25 6.33 10.32
N SER A 25 13.06 7.26 9.81
CA SER A 25 12.70 8.68 9.71
C SER A 25 11.52 8.91 8.76
N LEU A 26 11.47 8.20 7.62
CA LEU A 26 10.37 8.26 6.67
C LEU A 26 9.07 7.72 7.27
N VAL A 27 9.13 6.60 8.00
CA VAL A 27 7.97 6.06 8.72
C VAL A 27 7.46 7.04 9.79
N TRP A 28 8.37 7.70 10.50
CA TRP A 28 8.00 8.74 11.46
C TRP A 28 7.26 9.90 10.78
N VAL A 29 7.79 10.42 9.67
CA VAL A 29 7.14 11.48 8.87
C VAL A 29 5.79 11.03 8.32
N LEU A 30 5.67 9.77 7.88
CA LEU A 30 4.40 9.22 7.41
C LEU A 30 3.33 9.20 8.53
N LYS A 31 3.73 9.02 9.79
CA LYS A 31 2.84 9.04 10.94
C LYS A 31 2.45 10.46 11.37
N THR A 32 3.43 11.36 11.49
CA THR A 32 3.26 12.66 12.19
C THR A 32 3.27 13.88 11.28
N GLY A 33 3.67 13.73 10.02
CA GLY A 33 3.88 14.86 9.11
C GLY A 33 2.59 15.53 8.62
N THR A 34 2.77 16.65 7.91
CA THR A 34 1.69 17.28 7.14
C THR A 34 1.22 16.38 6.00
N GLU A 35 0.05 16.64 5.43
CA GLU A 35 -0.48 15.86 4.31
C GLU A 35 0.55 15.65 3.18
N THR A 36 1.17 16.74 2.71
CA THR A 36 2.23 16.68 1.68
C THR A 36 3.46 15.90 2.14
N SER A 37 3.83 16.01 3.41
CA SER A 37 4.98 15.29 3.95
C SER A 37 4.71 13.79 4.03
N LYS A 38 3.48 13.38 4.40
CA LYS A 38 3.03 12.00 4.42
C LYS A 38 3.02 11.39 3.02
N GLN A 39 2.48 12.11 2.03
CA GLN A 39 2.53 11.71 0.62
C GLN A 39 3.97 11.48 0.14
N ASN A 40 4.85 12.47 0.34
CA ASN A 40 6.25 12.36 -0.06
C ASN A 40 6.99 11.23 0.68
N ALA A 41 6.64 10.99 1.95
CA ALA A 41 7.19 9.86 2.71
C ALA A 41 6.73 8.52 2.15
N ALA A 42 5.44 8.37 1.82
CA ALA A 42 4.91 7.18 1.16
C ALA A 42 5.61 6.92 -0.18
N CYS A 43 5.76 7.94 -1.05
CA CYS A 43 6.49 7.81 -2.31
C CYS A 43 7.96 7.41 -2.11
N ALA A 44 8.64 7.97 -1.10
CA ALA A 44 10.03 7.63 -0.82
C ALA A 44 10.15 6.18 -0.34
N LEU A 45 9.24 5.73 0.54
CA LEU A 45 9.18 4.34 0.98
C LEU A 45 8.87 3.38 -0.18
N LEU A 46 7.95 3.74 -1.08
CA LEU A 46 7.69 2.99 -2.31
C LEU A 46 8.96 2.86 -3.18
N SER A 47 9.69 3.95 -3.36
CA SER A 47 10.93 3.97 -4.13
C SER A 47 12.00 3.06 -3.52
N LEU A 48 12.14 3.07 -2.19
CA LEU A 48 13.08 2.19 -1.47
C LEU A 48 12.63 0.73 -1.50
N ALA A 49 11.32 0.46 -1.48
CA ALA A 49 10.73 -0.89 -1.57
C ALA A 49 10.89 -1.54 -2.95
N LEU A 50 11.45 -0.83 -3.94
CA LEU A 50 11.89 -1.44 -5.20
C LEU A 50 13.05 -2.42 -4.99
N LEU A 51 13.84 -2.26 -3.93
CA LEU A 51 14.83 -3.24 -3.50
C LEU A 51 14.17 -4.25 -2.55
N GLU A 52 14.25 -5.54 -2.89
CA GLU A 52 13.63 -6.62 -2.09
C GLU A 52 14.11 -6.62 -0.64
N GLU A 53 15.39 -6.39 -0.40
CA GLU A 53 16.02 -6.30 0.92
C GLU A 53 15.41 -5.22 1.83
N ASN A 54 14.87 -4.13 1.23
CA ASN A 54 14.28 -3.04 2.00
C ASN A 54 12.86 -3.35 2.46
N LYS A 55 12.11 -4.20 1.75
CA LYS A 55 10.68 -4.45 2.04
C LYS A 55 10.46 -4.99 3.45
N GLY A 56 11.33 -5.90 3.88
CA GLY A 56 11.30 -6.48 5.22
C GLY A 56 11.56 -5.41 6.29
N SER A 57 12.58 -4.57 6.08
CA SER A 57 12.96 -3.48 6.98
C SER A 57 11.86 -2.41 7.08
N ILE A 58 11.27 -2.00 5.96
CA ILE A 58 10.17 -1.02 5.92
C ILE A 58 8.97 -1.52 6.72
N GLY A 59 8.56 -2.78 6.50
CA GLY A 59 7.47 -3.39 7.26
C GLY A 59 7.79 -3.52 8.75
N ALA A 60 9.00 -3.99 9.09
CA ALA A 60 9.45 -4.14 10.48
C ALA A 60 9.57 -2.81 11.23
N CYS A 61 9.85 -1.71 10.53
CA CYS A 61 9.85 -0.36 11.09
C CYS A 61 8.44 0.19 11.35
N GLY A 62 7.38 -0.55 11.03
CA GLY A 62 5.99 -0.16 11.31
C GLY A 62 5.40 0.79 10.26
N ALA A 63 5.84 0.71 9.00
CA ALA A 63 5.30 1.55 7.93
C ALA A 63 3.83 1.25 7.60
N ILE A 64 3.38 0.01 7.80
CA ILE A 64 2.10 -0.48 7.27
C ILE A 64 0.88 0.20 7.93
N PRO A 65 0.76 0.30 9.27
CA PRO A 65 -0.41 0.97 9.86
C PRO A 65 -0.57 2.45 9.45
N PRO A 66 0.50 3.28 9.41
CA PRO A 66 0.41 4.63 8.85
C PRO A 66 0.02 4.68 7.36
N LEU A 67 0.45 3.71 6.55
CA LEU A 67 0.03 3.60 5.15
C LEU A 67 -1.47 3.28 5.05
N VAL A 68 -1.99 2.36 5.87
CA VAL A 68 -3.44 2.06 5.91
C VAL A 68 -4.23 3.29 6.36
N SER A 69 -3.76 4.01 7.37
CA SER A 69 -4.39 5.27 7.78
C SER A 69 -4.38 6.33 6.67
N LEU A 70 -3.32 6.40 5.86
CA LEU A 70 -3.24 7.32 4.73
C LEU A 70 -4.16 6.88 3.57
N LEU A 71 -4.36 5.58 3.39
CA LEU A 71 -5.30 5.01 2.43
C LEU A 71 -6.75 5.37 2.77
N LEU A 72 -7.10 5.37 4.06
CA LEU A 72 -8.44 5.73 4.54
C LEU A 72 -8.67 7.25 4.49
N ASN A 73 -7.76 8.01 5.09
CA ASN A 73 -7.99 9.42 5.46
C ASN A 73 -7.19 10.42 4.62
N GLY A 74 -6.37 9.95 3.67
CA GLY A 74 -5.57 10.82 2.82
C GLY A 74 -6.40 11.51 1.74
N SER A 75 -5.82 12.56 1.16
CA SER A 75 -6.29 13.10 -0.12
C SER A 75 -6.11 12.08 -1.25
N CYS A 76 -6.76 12.31 -2.40
CA CYS A 76 -6.70 11.39 -3.55
C CYS A 76 -5.26 10.95 -3.89
N ARG A 77 -4.32 11.89 -3.91
CA ARG A 77 -2.88 11.59 -4.08
C ARG A 77 -2.34 10.70 -2.97
N GLY A 78 -2.62 11.04 -1.70
CA GLY A 78 -2.18 10.27 -0.54
C GLY A 78 -2.70 8.84 -0.55
N LYS A 79 -3.98 8.63 -0.90
CA LYS A 79 -4.57 7.30 -1.05
C LYS A 79 -3.86 6.48 -2.13
N LYS A 80 -3.63 7.08 -3.31
CA LYS A 80 -2.93 6.43 -4.43
C LYS A 80 -1.48 6.07 -4.08
N ASP A 81 -0.77 6.97 -3.42
CA ASP A 81 0.62 6.76 -2.99
C ASP A 81 0.69 5.65 -1.93
N ALA A 82 -0.22 5.68 -0.95
CA ALA A 82 -0.34 4.65 0.08
C ALA A 82 -0.65 3.27 -0.52
N LEU A 83 -1.67 3.19 -1.38
CA LEU A 83 -2.07 1.96 -2.05
C LEU A 83 -0.93 1.37 -2.88
N THR A 84 -0.22 2.21 -3.64
CA THR A 84 0.91 1.76 -4.46
C THR A 84 2.08 1.28 -3.60
N THR A 85 2.30 1.90 -2.45
CA THR A 85 3.30 1.46 -1.48
C THR A 85 2.92 0.10 -0.88
N LEU A 86 1.67 -0.07 -0.44
CA LEU A 86 1.15 -1.34 0.08
C LEU A 86 1.24 -2.46 -0.96
N TYR A 87 0.84 -2.18 -2.20
CA TYR A 87 0.98 -3.11 -3.34
C TYR A 87 2.41 -3.66 -3.46
N LYS A 88 3.42 -2.80 -3.29
CA LYS A 88 4.82 -3.22 -3.39
C LYS A 88 5.31 -3.96 -2.14
N LEU A 89 4.87 -3.55 -0.95
CA LEU A 89 5.30 -4.15 0.31
C LEU A 89 4.67 -5.53 0.54
N CYS A 90 3.41 -5.74 0.15
CA CYS A 90 2.67 -6.99 0.35
C CYS A 90 3.13 -8.14 -0.54
N THR A 91 4.09 -7.93 -1.46
CA THR A 91 4.75 -9.07 -2.13
C THR A 91 5.55 -9.94 -1.17
N LEU A 92 5.94 -9.40 -0.01
CA LEU A 92 6.63 -10.11 1.06
C LEU A 92 5.61 -10.66 2.07
N GLN A 93 5.71 -11.95 2.41
CA GLN A 93 4.74 -12.63 3.27
C GLN A 93 4.52 -11.93 4.63
N GLN A 94 5.59 -11.57 5.34
CA GLN A 94 5.47 -10.89 6.64
C GLN A 94 4.74 -9.55 6.55
N ASN A 95 4.77 -8.89 5.39
CA ASN A 95 4.04 -7.63 5.20
C ASN A 95 2.56 -7.85 4.91
N LYS A 96 2.16 -9.02 4.38
CA LYS A 96 0.75 -9.39 4.23
C LYS A 96 0.09 -9.54 5.59
N GLU A 97 0.73 -10.30 6.48
CA GLU A 97 0.27 -10.51 7.86
C GLU A 97 0.13 -9.17 8.60
N ARG A 98 1.13 -8.30 8.46
CA ARG A 98 1.09 -6.94 9.02
C ARG A 98 -0.01 -6.08 8.42
N ALA A 99 -0.30 -6.22 7.12
CA ALA A 99 -1.37 -5.46 6.46
C ALA A 99 -2.76 -5.91 6.94
N VAL A 100 -2.99 -7.22 7.07
CA VAL A 100 -4.22 -7.77 7.66
C VAL A 100 -4.39 -7.27 9.10
N THR A 101 -3.36 -7.42 9.93
CA THR A 101 -3.37 -6.96 11.33
C THR A 101 -3.63 -5.45 11.46
N ALA A 102 -3.16 -4.67 10.49
CA ALA A 102 -3.36 -3.22 10.44
C ALA A 102 -4.76 -2.79 9.93
N GLY A 103 -5.64 -3.74 9.59
CA GLY A 103 -6.97 -3.46 9.08
C GLY A 103 -6.98 -2.96 7.63
N ALA A 104 -6.01 -3.36 6.80
CA ALA A 104 -5.95 -2.94 5.41
C ALA A 104 -7.10 -3.50 4.56
N VAL A 105 -7.71 -4.62 4.96
CA VAL A 105 -8.65 -5.37 4.12
C VAL A 105 -9.91 -4.56 3.80
N LYS A 106 -10.55 -3.97 4.81
CA LYS A 106 -11.75 -3.13 4.62
C LYS A 106 -11.56 -2.01 3.58
N PRO A 107 -10.58 -1.09 3.73
CA PRO A 107 -10.37 -0.05 2.72
C PRO A 107 -10.02 -0.59 1.34
N LEU A 108 -9.39 -1.76 1.25
CA LEU A 108 -9.12 -2.38 -0.05
C LEU A 108 -10.41 -2.92 -0.70
N VAL A 109 -11.31 -3.53 0.07
CA VAL A 109 -12.62 -3.99 -0.41
C VAL A 109 -13.46 -2.79 -0.89
N ASP A 110 -13.51 -1.72 -0.10
CA ASP A 110 -14.23 -0.49 -0.46
C ASP A 110 -13.70 0.10 -1.78
N LEU A 111 -12.37 0.11 -1.97
CA LEU A 111 -11.72 0.62 -3.18
C LEU A 111 -11.99 -0.24 -4.43
N VAL A 112 -12.30 -1.53 -4.28
CA VAL A 112 -12.69 -2.39 -5.41
C VAL A 112 -14.09 -2.03 -5.89
N ALA A 113 -14.99 -1.69 -4.96
CA ALA A 113 -16.35 -1.25 -5.28
C ALA A 113 -16.41 0.22 -5.77
N GLU A 114 -15.36 1.03 -5.56
CA GLU A 114 -15.36 2.44 -5.93
C GLU A 114 -15.03 2.66 -7.43
N GLU A 115 -16.03 3.07 -8.21
CA GLU A 115 -15.85 3.39 -9.62
C GLU A 115 -15.09 4.71 -9.88
N GLY A 116 -14.40 4.79 -11.03
CA GLY A 116 -13.84 6.05 -11.54
C GLY A 116 -12.55 6.55 -10.86
N THR A 117 -12.05 5.87 -9.83
CA THR A 117 -10.81 6.26 -9.12
C THR A 117 -9.53 5.79 -9.79
N GLY A 118 -9.60 4.78 -10.66
CA GLY A 118 -8.44 4.08 -11.23
C GLY A 118 -7.60 3.34 -10.18
N MET A 119 -8.11 3.19 -8.94
CA MET A 119 -7.44 2.49 -7.85
C MET A 119 -7.93 1.05 -7.67
N ALA A 120 -9.14 0.72 -8.16
CA ALA A 120 -9.78 -0.59 -8.02
C ALA A 120 -8.88 -1.74 -8.48
N GLU A 121 -8.28 -1.65 -9.68
CA GLU A 121 -7.39 -2.71 -10.21
C GLU A 121 -6.21 -2.97 -9.25
N LYS A 122 -5.58 -1.91 -8.74
CA LYS A 122 -4.46 -2.06 -7.81
C LYS A 122 -4.91 -2.61 -6.47
N ALA A 123 -6.06 -2.18 -5.97
CA ALA A 123 -6.66 -2.71 -4.73
C ALA A 123 -6.95 -4.20 -4.86
N MET A 124 -7.50 -4.65 -6.00
CA MET A 124 -7.70 -6.08 -6.29
C MET A 124 -6.40 -6.88 -6.22
N VAL A 125 -5.28 -6.35 -6.76
CA VAL A 125 -3.99 -7.06 -6.67
C VAL A 125 -3.49 -7.15 -5.23
N VAL A 126 -3.68 -6.10 -4.42
CA VAL A 126 -3.31 -6.17 -3.00
C VAL A 126 -4.19 -7.19 -2.26
N LEU A 127 -5.51 -7.20 -2.49
CA LEU A 127 -6.43 -8.19 -1.93
C LEU A 127 -6.04 -9.62 -2.34
N SER A 128 -5.73 -9.85 -3.61
CA SER A 128 -5.25 -11.15 -4.10
C SER A 128 -3.95 -11.56 -3.39
N SER A 129 -3.04 -10.61 -3.17
CA SER A 129 -1.80 -10.87 -2.44
C SER A 129 -2.05 -11.27 -0.99
N VAL A 130 -3.00 -10.61 -0.32
CA VAL A 130 -3.43 -10.88 1.05
C VAL A 130 -4.20 -12.20 1.14
N ALA A 131 -5.02 -12.56 0.16
CA ALA A 131 -5.73 -13.83 0.09
C ALA A 131 -4.80 -15.07 -0.01
N ALA A 132 -3.50 -14.86 -0.24
CA ALA A 132 -2.49 -15.91 -0.24
C ALA A 132 -2.11 -16.41 1.17
N ILE A 133 -2.59 -15.78 2.24
CA ILE A 133 -2.44 -16.22 3.64
C ILE A 133 -3.82 -16.47 4.25
N GLU A 134 -3.90 -17.33 5.28
CA GLU A 134 -5.18 -17.78 5.83
C GLU A 134 -5.93 -16.64 6.53
N GLU A 135 -5.22 -15.87 7.36
CA GLU A 135 -5.76 -14.70 8.07
C GLU A 135 -6.28 -13.65 7.09
N GLY A 136 -5.67 -13.56 5.91
CA GLY A 136 -6.10 -12.67 4.84
C GLY A 136 -7.40 -13.13 4.20
N LYS A 137 -7.59 -14.44 3.99
CA LYS A 137 -8.86 -14.97 3.47
C LYS A 137 -9.99 -14.73 4.45
N GLU A 138 -9.77 -15.05 5.74
CA GLU A 138 -10.76 -14.84 6.80
C GLU A 138 -11.18 -13.37 6.86
N ALA A 139 -10.22 -12.45 6.93
CA ALA A 139 -10.50 -11.02 6.96
C ALA A 139 -11.23 -10.51 5.70
N ILE A 140 -10.92 -11.06 4.52
CA ILE A 140 -11.63 -10.70 3.28
C ILE A 140 -13.09 -11.12 3.34
N VAL A 141 -13.38 -12.31 3.88
CA VAL A 141 -14.76 -12.78 4.06
C VAL A 141 -15.50 -11.92 5.08
N GLU A 142 -14.88 -11.64 6.23
CA GLU A 142 -15.47 -10.83 7.30
C GLU A 142 -15.81 -9.40 6.85
N GLU A 143 -14.98 -8.80 6.01
CA GLU A 143 -15.19 -7.45 5.48
C GLU A 143 -16.06 -7.42 4.22
N GLY A 144 -16.72 -8.53 3.86
CA GLY A 144 -17.67 -8.58 2.73
C GLY A 144 -17.01 -8.60 1.35
N GLY A 145 -15.71 -8.93 1.26
CA GLY A 145 -14.95 -8.89 0.03
C GLY A 145 -15.42 -9.86 -1.05
N ILE A 146 -16.11 -10.96 -0.72
CA ILE A 146 -16.67 -11.86 -1.73
C ILE A 146 -17.68 -11.12 -2.63
N ALA A 147 -18.61 -10.36 -2.02
CA ALA A 147 -19.63 -9.64 -2.78
C ALA A 147 -19.00 -8.59 -3.70
N ALA A 148 -18.07 -7.79 -3.16
CA ALA A 148 -17.34 -6.77 -3.93
C ALA A 148 -16.54 -7.36 -5.10
N LEU A 149 -15.90 -8.52 -4.91
CA LEU A 149 -15.15 -9.20 -5.98
C LEU A 149 -16.06 -9.76 -7.06
N VAL A 150 -17.23 -10.30 -6.70
CA VAL A 150 -18.22 -10.78 -7.68
C VAL A 150 -18.74 -9.63 -8.52
N GLU A 151 -19.14 -8.53 -7.87
CA GLU A 151 -19.61 -7.31 -8.54
C GLU A 151 -18.55 -6.74 -9.50
N ALA A 152 -17.29 -6.68 -9.08
CA ALA A 152 -16.19 -6.20 -9.93
C ALA A 152 -15.97 -7.07 -11.19
N ILE A 153 -16.22 -8.39 -11.12
CA ILE A 153 -16.14 -9.29 -12.28
C ILE A 153 -17.30 -9.03 -13.25
N GLU A 154 -18.51 -8.82 -12.73
CA GLU A 154 -19.69 -8.52 -13.54
C GLU A 154 -19.50 -7.21 -14.31
N ASP A 155 -19.07 -6.14 -13.63
CA ASP A 155 -18.82 -4.83 -14.24
C ASP A 155 -17.67 -4.86 -15.26
N GLY A 156 -16.58 -5.56 -14.96
CA GLY A 156 -15.45 -5.73 -15.90
C GLY A 156 -15.84 -6.50 -17.15
N THR A 157 -16.76 -7.47 -17.01
CA THR A 157 -17.28 -8.26 -18.14
C THR A 157 -18.21 -7.43 -19.03
N VAL A 158 -18.95 -6.47 -18.47
CA VAL A 158 -19.79 -5.54 -19.23
C VAL A 158 -18.94 -4.54 -20.01
N LYS A 159 -17.95 -3.91 -19.35
CA LYS A 159 -17.05 -2.92 -19.97
C LYS A 159 -16.09 -3.52 -21.01
N GLY A 160 -15.75 -4.81 -20.90
CA GLY A 160 -14.88 -5.51 -21.86
C GLY A 160 -15.59 -6.00 -23.13
N LYS A 161 -16.92 -5.81 -23.24
CA LYS A 161 -17.74 -6.17 -24.41
C LYS A 161 -18.14 -4.98 -25.28
N GLU A 162 -17.86 -3.75 -24.84
CA GLU A 162 -18.03 -2.51 -25.62
C GLU A 162 -16.74 -2.16 -26.38
#